data_AF-A0A7C4LGN2-F1
#
_entry.id   AF-A0A7C4LGN2-F1
#
_cell.length_a   1.000
_cell.length_b   1.000
_cell.length_c   1.000
_cell.angle_alpha   90.00
_cell.angle_beta   90.00
_cell.angle_gamma   90.00
#
_symmetry.space_group_name_H-M   'P 1'
#
loop_
_entity.id
_entity.type
_entity.pdbx_description
1 polymer ?
#
loop_
_entity_poly.entity_id
_entity_poly.type
_entity_poly.pdbx_seq_one_letter_code
_entity_poly.pdbx_strand_id
1 'polypeptide(L)'
;LEDLVNLTKYLQDRNAALWTLIACDNIPGNSVKPPDEMIRIYIRMLNTLGFSYDEESFLKLGERIYNLSRLFNVREGVRREDDSLPPRFLKPREDTGWVITKEDFERMLDMYYSKRGWDSEGVPLKETLDRVGLQGLI
;
A
#
# COMPACT_ATOMS: atom_id res chain seq x y z
N LEU A 1 1.77 -16.43 2.33
CA LEU A 1 2.56 -15.20 2.03
C LEU A 1 1.88 -14.34 1.00
N GLU A 2 1.42 -14.91 -0.12
CA GLU A 2 0.71 -14.13 -1.16
C GLU A 2 -0.53 -13.40 -0.63
N ASP A 3 -1.37 -14.06 0.17
CA ASP A 3 -2.53 -13.40 0.78
C ASP A 3 -2.16 -12.22 1.69
N LEU A 4 -1.03 -12.33 2.40
CA LEU A 4 -0.52 -11.26 3.26
C LEU A 4 -0.02 -10.08 2.43
N VAL A 5 0.65 -10.34 1.31
CA VAL A 5 1.09 -9.31 0.36
C VAL A 5 -0.11 -8.62 -0.28
N ASN A 6 -1.11 -9.39 -0.72
CA ASN A 6 -2.36 -8.87 -1.28
C ASN A 6 -3.09 -7.98 -0.27
N LEU A 7 -3.23 -8.46 0.96
CA LEU A 7 -3.86 -7.71 2.05
C LEU A 7 -3.07 -6.42 2.35
N THR A 8 -1.74 -6.49 2.45
CA THR A 8 -0.89 -5.33 2.73
C THR A 8 -1.05 -4.26 1.65
N LYS A 9 -0.96 -4.65 0.37
CA LYS A 9 -1.17 -3.71 -0.74
C LYS A 9 -2.58 -3.11 -0.71
N TYR A 10 -3.61 -3.94 -0.52
CA TYR A 10 -4.99 -3.49 -0.44
C TYR A 10 -5.19 -2.44 0.66
N LEU A 11 -4.72 -2.73 1.88
CA LEU A 11 -4.83 -1.81 3.02
C LEU A 11 -4.11 -0.49 2.77
N GLN A 12 -2.92 -0.55 2.15
CA GLN A 12 -2.16 0.65 1.81
C GLN A 12 -2.83 1.50 0.72
N ASP A 13 -3.36 0.89 -0.33
CA ASP A 13 -4.07 1.60 -1.41
C ASP A 13 -5.35 2.22 -0.87
N ARG A 14 -6.16 1.43 -0.15
CA ARG A 14 -7.36 1.92 0.53
C ARG A 14 -7.05 3.11 1.43
N ASN A 15 -6.08 2.97 2.34
CA ASN A 15 -5.76 4.03 3.29
C ASN A 15 -5.22 5.28 2.60
N ALA A 16 -4.36 5.13 1.58
CA ALA A 16 -3.85 6.26 0.82
C ALA A 16 -4.98 7.07 0.16
N ALA A 17 -6.02 6.40 -0.37
CA ALA A 17 -7.20 7.07 -0.89
C ALA A 17 -8.00 7.77 0.22
N LEU A 18 -8.26 7.07 1.34
CA LEU A 18 -9.01 7.60 2.49
C LEU A 18 -8.36 8.83 3.13
N TRP A 19 -7.02 8.86 3.23
CA TRP A 19 -6.30 9.98 3.84
C TRP A 19 -6.45 11.28 3.05
N THR A 20 -6.77 11.24 1.76
CA THR A 20 -7.11 12.46 0.98
C THR A 20 -8.40 13.11 1.43
N LEU A 21 -9.29 12.34 2.06
CA LEU A 21 -10.57 12.82 2.59
C LEU A 21 -10.46 13.29 4.05
N ILE A 22 -9.26 13.21 4.64
CA ILE A 22 -9.03 13.45 6.08
C ILE A 22 -9.95 12.53 6.91
N ALA A 23 -10.20 11.32 6.39
CA ALA A 23 -11.04 10.34 7.04
C ALA A 23 -10.34 9.78 8.28
N CYS A 24 -11.11 9.57 9.35
CA CYS A 24 -10.58 8.93 10.55
C CYS A 24 -10.43 7.42 10.36
N ASP A 25 -9.22 6.89 10.53
CA ASP A 25 -8.92 5.45 10.44
C ASP A 25 -9.65 4.60 11.48
N ASN A 26 -10.11 5.21 12.58
CA ASN A 26 -10.88 4.53 13.62
C ASN A 26 -12.32 4.23 13.17
N ILE A 27 -12.88 4.97 12.20
CA ILE A 27 -14.25 4.76 11.73
C ILE A 27 -14.38 3.42 10.99
N PRO A 28 -13.51 3.08 10.01
CA PRO A 28 -13.48 1.75 9.39
C PRO A 28 -13.24 0.60 10.38
N GLY A 29 -12.48 0.82 11.46
CA GLY A 29 -12.11 -0.22 12.41
C GLY A 29 -13.15 -0.49 13.51
N ASN A 30 -13.87 0.55 13.96
CA ASN A 30 -14.72 0.47 15.15
C ASN A 30 -16.20 0.79 14.90
N SER A 31 -16.54 1.50 13.83
CA SER A 31 -17.88 2.07 13.65
C SER A 31 -18.68 1.44 12.50
N VAL A 32 -18.02 0.74 11.58
CA VAL A 32 -18.64 0.15 10.39
C VAL A 32 -18.23 -1.32 10.30
N LYS A 33 -19.21 -2.22 10.09
CA LYS A 33 -18.93 -3.62 9.74
C LYS A 33 -19.77 -3.98 8.52
N PRO A 34 -19.14 -4.32 7.37
CA PRO A 34 -17.70 -4.55 7.12
C PRO A 34 -16.87 -3.28 6.77
N PRO A 35 -15.53 -3.28 6.92
CA PRO A 35 -14.67 -2.12 6.60
C PRO A 35 -14.85 -1.55 5.18
N ASP A 36 -15.16 -2.41 4.20
CA ASP A 36 -15.38 -2.01 2.81
C ASP A 36 -16.68 -1.21 2.62
N GLU A 37 -17.64 -1.35 3.54
CA GLU A 37 -18.85 -0.53 3.55
C GLU A 37 -18.51 0.95 3.74
N MET A 38 -17.45 1.24 4.49
CA MET A 38 -16.99 2.60 4.70
C MET A 38 -16.47 3.20 3.37
N ILE A 39 -15.70 2.44 2.58
CA ILE A 39 -15.28 2.86 1.23
C ILE A 39 -16.50 3.26 0.39
N ARG A 40 -17.55 2.42 0.41
CA ARG A 40 -18.80 2.70 -0.32
C ARG A 40 -19.50 3.95 0.19
N ILE A 41 -19.47 4.22 1.50
CA ILE A 41 -20.03 5.46 2.07
C ILE A 41 -19.30 6.68 1.50
N TYR A 42 -17.96 6.71 1.53
CA TYR A 42 -17.24 7.86 0.98
C TYR A 42 -17.37 7.99 -0.53
N ILE A 43 -17.39 6.89 -1.28
CA ILE A 43 -17.67 6.94 -2.71
C ILE A 43 -19.05 7.57 -2.96
N ARG A 44 -20.09 7.18 -2.21
CA ARG A 44 -21.41 7.81 -2.31
C ARG A 44 -21.38 9.29 -1.96
N MET A 45 -20.65 9.68 -0.91
CA MET A 45 -20.49 11.09 -0.53
C MET A 45 -19.81 11.90 -1.63
N LEU A 46 -18.69 11.41 -2.18
CA LEU A 46 -17.98 12.03 -3.29
C LEU A 46 -18.88 12.15 -4.53
N ASN A 47 -19.61 11.09 -4.89
CA ASN A 47 -20.50 11.11 -6.04
C ASN A 47 -21.67 12.09 -5.85
N THR A 48 -22.12 12.31 -4.60
CA THR A 48 -23.12 13.35 -4.27
C THR A 48 -22.58 14.76 -4.50
N LEU A 49 -21.27 14.96 -4.40
CA LEU A 49 -20.57 16.22 -4.68
C LEU A 49 -20.23 16.40 -6.17
N GLY A 50 -20.63 15.47 -7.05
CA GLY A 50 -20.40 15.55 -8.50
C GLY A 50 -19.12 14.84 -8.97
N PHE A 51 -18.42 14.11 -8.11
CA PHE A 51 -17.37 13.19 -8.55
C PHE A 51 -17.97 11.92 -9.18
N SER A 52 -17.12 11.11 -9.82
CA SER A 52 -17.52 9.83 -10.40
C SER A 52 -16.49 8.76 -10.04
N TYR A 53 -16.71 8.13 -8.89
CA TYR A 53 -15.91 7.02 -8.40
C TYR A 53 -16.76 5.75 -8.26
N ASP A 54 -16.13 4.63 -8.54
CA ASP A 54 -16.48 3.28 -8.10
C ASP A 54 -15.35 2.72 -7.22
N GLU A 55 -15.50 1.50 -6.70
CA GLU A 55 -14.49 0.91 -5.80
C GLU A 55 -13.13 0.73 -6.49
N GLU A 56 -13.12 0.35 -7.78
CA GLU A 56 -11.88 0.13 -8.54
C GLU A 56 -11.13 1.45 -8.75
N SER A 57 -11.81 2.49 -9.24
CA SER A 57 -11.22 3.81 -9.46
C SER A 57 -10.80 4.49 -8.15
N PHE A 58 -11.51 4.24 -7.05
CA PHE A 58 -11.11 4.71 -5.72
C PHE A 58 -9.84 4.02 -5.21
N LEU A 59 -9.72 2.69 -5.36
CA LEU A 59 -8.49 1.97 -5.03
C LEU A 59 -7.32 2.37 -5.94
N LYS A 60 -7.60 2.60 -7.23
CA LYS A 60 -6.61 3.09 -8.21
C LYS A 60 -6.09 4.49 -7.85
N LEU A 61 -6.94 5.37 -7.30
CA LEU A 61 -6.49 6.65 -6.73
C LEU A 61 -5.49 6.42 -5.60
N GLY A 62 -5.80 5.51 -4.68
CA GLY A 62 -4.90 5.12 -3.60
C GLY A 62 -3.55 4.58 -4.09
N GLU A 63 -3.59 3.69 -5.08
CA GLU A 63 -2.39 3.13 -5.70
C GLU A 63 -1.54 4.21 -6.40
N ARG A 64 -2.17 5.18 -7.07
CA ARG A 64 -1.48 6.35 -7.63
C ARG A 64 -0.75 7.12 -6.54
N ILE A 65 -1.43 7.45 -5.43
CA ILE A 65 -0.84 8.21 -4.32
C ILE A 65 0.32 7.44 -3.71
N TYR A 66 0.17 6.14 -3.49
CA TYR A 66 1.22 5.32 -2.90
C TYR A 66 2.48 5.27 -3.79
N ASN A 67 2.30 5.14 -5.11
CA ASN A 67 3.41 5.19 -6.08
C ASN A 67 4.03 6.59 -6.15
N LEU A 68 3.25 7.66 -6.09
CA LEU A 68 3.78 9.03 -6.06
C LEU A 68 4.67 9.26 -4.83
N SER A 69 4.24 8.81 -3.65
CA SER A 69 5.04 8.85 -2.43
C SER A 69 6.31 8.01 -2.55
N ARG A 70 6.22 6.81 -3.15
CA ARG A 70 7.41 5.99 -3.40
C ARG A 70 8.38 6.67 -4.36
N LEU A 71 7.91 7.28 -5.45
CA LEU A 71 8.75 8.02 -6.40
C LEU A 71 9.48 9.18 -5.72
N PHE A 72 8.81 9.92 -4.85
CA PHE A 72 9.46 10.96 -4.05
C PHE A 72 10.61 10.35 -3.22
N ASN A 73 10.34 9.28 -2.48
CA ASN A 73 11.36 8.63 -1.66
C ASN A 73 12.54 8.09 -2.49
N VAL A 74 12.25 7.47 -3.64
CA VAL A 74 13.26 6.97 -4.59
C VAL A 74 14.12 8.11 -5.13
N ARG A 75 13.53 9.26 -5.44
CA ARG A 75 14.26 10.47 -5.85
C ARG A 75 15.22 10.94 -4.76
N GLU A 76 14.80 10.86 -3.49
CA GLU A 76 15.62 11.20 -2.33
C GLU A 76 16.62 10.11 -1.92
N GLY A 77 16.69 9.00 -2.67
CA GLY A 77 17.71 7.96 -2.49
C GLY A 77 17.24 6.70 -1.78
N VAL A 78 15.97 6.60 -1.39
CA VAL A 78 15.43 5.36 -0.78
C VAL A 78 15.49 4.21 -1.78
N ARG A 79 16.05 3.08 -1.35
CA ARG A 79 16.20 1.86 -2.14
C ARG A 79 15.79 0.63 -1.32
N ARG A 80 16.02 -0.56 -1.87
CA ARG A 80 15.66 -1.83 -1.23
C ARG A 80 16.27 -1.99 0.15
N GLU A 81 17.51 -1.57 0.35
CA GLU A 81 18.23 -1.66 1.62
C GLU A 81 17.54 -0.92 2.77
N ASP A 82 16.75 0.11 2.47
CA ASP A 82 15.99 0.88 3.46
C ASP A 82 14.67 0.21 3.85
N ASP A 83 14.13 -0.68 3.02
CA ASP A 83 12.91 -1.44 3.28
C ASP A 83 13.23 -2.68 4.16
N SER A 84 13.76 -2.44 5.35
CA SER A 84 14.24 -3.48 6.27
C SER A 84 13.49 -3.52 7.61
N LEU A 85 13.59 -4.65 8.31
CA LEU A 85 13.07 -4.78 9.68
C LEU A 85 14.10 -4.34 10.71
N PRO A 86 13.67 -3.71 11.82
CA PRO A 86 14.56 -3.50 12.96
C PRO A 86 15.16 -4.82 13.46
N PRO A 87 16.45 -4.86 13.87
CA PRO A 87 17.14 -6.11 14.21
C PRO A 87 16.49 -6.98 15.29
N ARG A 88 15.63 -6.40 16.15
CA ARG A 88 14.88 -7.13 17.18
C ARG A 88 13.89 -8.14 16.57
N PHE A 89 13.31 -7.86 15.41
CA PHE A 89 12.33 -8.73 14.74
C PHE A 89 12.97 -10.00 14.14
N LEU A 90 14.28 -9.95 13.88
CA LEU A 90 15.05 -11.09 13.37
C LEU A 90 15.55 -12.02 14.49
N LYS A 91 15.14 -11.78 15.73
CA LYS A 91 15.45 -12.63 16.89
C LYS A 91 14.20 -13.40 17.32
N PRO A 92 14.35 -14.65 17.81
CA PRO A 92 13.23 -15.39 18.36
C PRO A 92 12.54 -14.65 19.49
N ARG A 93 11.22 -14.71 19.51
CA ARG A 93 10.43 -14.24 20.64
C ARG A 93 10.72 -15.08 21.89
N GLU A 94 10.77 -14.42 23.03
CA GLU A 94 11.07 -15.07 24.32
C GLU A 94 9.97 -16.04 24.77
N ASP A 95 8.71 -15.76 24.41
CA ASP A 95 7.54 -16.54 24.84
C ASP A 95 7.19 -17.70 23.90
N THR A 96 7.34 -17.52 22.59
CA THR A 96 6.92 -18.52 21.58
C THR A 96 8.07 -19.13 20.80
N GLY A 97 9.28 -18.54 20.86
CA GLY A 97 10.40 -18.91 19.98
C GLY A 97 10.19 -18.56 18.51
N TRP A 98 9.03 -17.99 18.13
CA TRP A 98 8.75 -17.61 16.75
C TRP A 98 9.70 -16.49 16.30
N VAL A 99 10.17 -16.58 15.06
CA VAL A 99 11.13 -15.64 14.48
C VAL A 99 10.76 -15.34 13.03
N ILE A 100 10.99 -14.10 12.60
CA ILE A 100 10.99 -13.75 11.18
C ILE A 100 12.41 -13.96 10.69
N THR A 101 12.62 -14.94 9.81
CA THR A 101 13.94 -15.14 9.20
C THR A 101 14.20 -14.04 8.16
N LYS A 102 15.48 -13.76 7.92
CA LYS A 102 15.86 -12.79 6.89
C LYS A 102 15.39 -13.28 5.52
N GLU A 103 15.51 -14.57 5.24
CA GLU A 103 15.12 -15.21 3.98
C GLU A 103 13.61 -15.11 3.74
N ASP A 104 12.79 -15.28 4.78
CA ASP A 104 11.33 -15.15 4.67
C ASP A 104 10.92 -13.70 4.42
N PHE A 105 11.59 -12.75 5.06
CA PHE A 105 11.35 -11.33 4.85
C PHE A 105 11.73 -10.89 3.43
N GLU A 106 12.93 -11.22 2.95
CA GLU A 106 13.38 -10.87 1.59
C GLU A 106 12.45 -11.46 0.51
N ARG A 107 12.04 -12.73 0.68
CA ARG A 107 11.08 -13.37 -0.23
C ARG A 107 9.71 -12.69 -0.21
N MET A 108 9.23 -12.25 0.95
CA MET A 108 7.99 -11.48 1.04
C MET A 108 8.14 -10.10 0.40
N LEU A 109 9.30 -9.46 0.55
CA LEU A 109 9.62 -8.17 -0.06
C LEU A 109 9.64 -8.25 -1.59
N ASP A 110 10.24 -9.30 -2.16
CA ASP A 110 10.21 -9.56 -3.61
C ASP A 110 8.78 -9.73 -4.13
N MET A 111 7.97 -10.52 -3.43
CA MET A 111 6.55 -10.69 -3.77
C MET A 111 5.80 -9.36 -3.67
N TYR A 112 6.12 -8.54 -2.68
CA TYR A 112 5.51 -7.22 -2.49
C TYR A 112 5.87 -6.26 -3.63
N TYR A 113 7.14 -6.16 -4.02
CA TYR A 113 7.57 -5.34 -5.16
C TYR A 113 6.93 -5.81 -6.46
N SER A 114 6.91 -7.12 -6.72
CA SER A 114 6.23 -7.66 -7.88
C SER A 114 4.74 -7.29 -7.89
N LYS A 115 4.04 -7.41 -6.75
CA LYS A 115 2.62 -7.04 -6.64
C LYS A 115 2.38 -5.55 -6.80
N ARG A 116 3.34 -4.72 -6.39
CA ARG A 116 3.34 -3.26 -6.59
C ARG A 116 3.68 -2.85 -8.02
N GLY A 117 4.28 -3.75 -8.80
CA GLY A 117 4.82 -3.45 -10.11
C GLY A 117 6.07 -2.58 -10.02
N TRP A 118 6.94 -2.90 -9.07
CA TRP A 118 8.26 -2.28 -8.85
C TRP A 118 9.36 -3.28 -9.25
N ASP A 119 10.55 -2.77 -9.56
CA ASP A 119 11.74 -3.59 -9.81
C ASP A 119 12.35 -4.15 -8.51
N SER A 120 13.46 -4.88 -8.63
CA SER A 120 14.15 -5.49 -7.47
C SER A 120 14.70 -4.47 -6.48
N GLU A 121 14.94 -3.23 -6.93
CA GLU A 121 15.45 -2.12 -6.13
C GLU A 121 14.31 -1.29 -5.50
N GLY A 122 13.06 -1.71 -5.72
CA GLY A 122 11.87 -1.06 -5.21
C GLY A 122 11.53 0.23 -5.94
N VAL A 123 11.93 0.37 -7.20
CA VAL A 123 11.57 1.50 -8.07
C VAL A 123 10.32 1.15 -8.88
N PRO A 124 9.27 1.99 -8.90
CA PRO A 124 8.10 1.75 -9.74
C PRO A 124 8.45 1.60 -11.23
N LEU A 125 7.95 0.53 -11.86
CA LEU A 125 8.15 0.29 -13.29
C LEU A 125 7.37 1.29 -14.14
N LYS A 126 7.83 1.53 -15.37
CA LYS A 126 7.19 2.43 -16.32
C LYS A 126 5.73 2.03 -16.58
N GLU A 127 5.47 0.75 -16.77
CA GLU A 127 4.12 0.22 -17.03
C GLU A 127 3.19 0.50 -15.84
N THR A 128 3.72 0.44 -14.62
CA THR A 128 2.97 0.81 -13.41
C THR A 128 2.63 2.29 -13.42
N LEU A 129 3.60 3.16 -13.72
CA LEU A 129 3.36 4.60 -13.77
C LEU A 129 2.35 5.00 -14.84
N ASP A 130 2.47 4.46 -16.04
CA ASP A 130 1.52 4.70 -17.13
C ASP A 130 0.11 4.26 -16.72
N ARG A 131 -0.01 3.07 -16.11
CA ARG A 131 -1.30 2.53 -15.64
C ARG A 131 -1.97 3.39 -14.58
N VAL A 132 -1.20 3.94 -13.63
CA VAL A 132 -1.74 4.78 -12.54
C VAL A 132 -1.81 6.25 -12.89
N GLY A 133 -1.33 6.69 -14.05
CA GLY A 133 -1.41 8.08 -14.50
C GLY A 133 -0.31 8.99 -13.95
N LEU A 134 0.90 8.44 -13.78
CA LEU A 134 2.11 9.13 -13.32
C LEU A 134 3.22 9.13 -14.39
N GLN A 135 2.84 8.99 -15.66
CA GLN A 135 3.77 9.00 -16.78
C GLN A 135 4.60 10.30 -16.82
N GLY A 136 5.88 10.17 -17.16
CA GLY A 136 6.81 11.30 -17.28
C GLY A 136 7.42 11.80 -15.98
N LEU A 137 7.23 11.11 -14.86
CA LEU A 137 7.89 11.42 -13.57
C LEU A 137 9.20 10.66 -13.31
N ILE A 138 9.63 9.83 -14.27
CA ILE A 138 10.94 9.16 -14.30
C ILE A 138 11.61 9.50 -15.63
#